data_AF-A0A4R1HE03-F1
#
_entry.id   AF-A0A4R1HE03-F1
#
_cell.length_a   1.000
_cell.length_b   1.000
_cell.length_c   1.000
_cell.angle_alpha   90.00
_cell.angle_beta   90.00
_cell.angle_gamma   90.00
#
_symmetry.space_group_name_H-M   'P 1'
#
loop_
_entity.id
_entity.type
_entity.pdbx_description
1 polymer ?
#
loop_
_entity_poly.entity_id
_entity_poly.type
_entity_poly.pdbx_seq_one_letter_code
_entity_poly.pdbx_strand_id
1 'polypeptide(L)'
;MAKRNFLWACIVLLLGQLLACSGIPRSHWPAIEGRVLDKDTGQPVGDALVVALWKGVGGYSRRMCFHAETVKTDENGVYRIPSWFNKDLYSPYFDRQHIELVPYKAGFNYVGGVEGIQYLKKFEGSSSERIATLNDYKRLTSCYIKDVESKRNIYIKDLALCEEAKKVAITAEDKYHLIGFLYNVEVYEFGSKLATQRALKRASESEYELPECSSTTSIRTGCRYKVPEE
;
A
#
# COMPACT_ATOMS: atom_id res chain seq x y z
N MET A 1 43.00 19.16 -49.31
CA MET A 1 42.89 18.82 -47.87
C MET A 1 41.49 19.06 -47.26
N ALA A 2 40.64 19.97 -47.76
CA ALA A 2 39.31 20.24 -47.19
C ALA A 2 38.28 19.07 -47.22
N LYS A 3 38.34 18.16 -48.20
CA LYS A 3 37.34 17.08 -48.35
C LYS A 3 37.38 16.01 -47.25
N ARG A 4 38.53 15.77 -46.62
CA ARG A 4 38.68 14.74 -45.57
C ARG A 4 38.05 15.20 -44.24
N ASN A 5 38.09 16.49 -43.95
CA ASN A 5 37.55 17.06 -42.71
C ASN A 5 36.01 17.16 -42.74
N PHE A 6 35.42 17.34 -43.92
CA PHE A 6 33.97 17.40 -44.10
C PHE A 6 33.28 16.05 -43.83
N LEU A 7 33.88 14.94 -44.29
CA LEU A 7 33.33 13.60 -44.06
C LEU A 7 33.28 13.25 -42.57
N TRP A 8 34.33 13.57 -41.82
CA TRP A 8 34.36 13.38 -40.37
C TRP A 8 33.33 14.21 -39.63
N ALA A 9 33.10 15.47 -40.05
CA ALA A 9 32.04 16.30 -39.49
C ALA A 9 30.64 15.69 -39.71
N CYS A 10 30.36 15.13 -40.90
CA CYS A 10 29.10 14.44 -41.16
C CYS A 10 28.93 13.17 -40.33
N ILE A 11 29.99 12.36 -40.18
CA ILE A 11 29.96 11.13 -39.36
C ILE A 11 29.69 11.47 -37.89
N VAL A 12 30.35 12.50 -37.34
CA VAL A 12 30.14 12.94 -35.95
C VAL A 12 28.73 13.49 -35.75
N LEU A 13 28.19 14.25 -36.72
CA LEU A 13 26.80 14.74 -36.65
C LEU A 13 25.76 13.61 -36.71
N LEU A 14 25.98 12.60 -37.58
CA LEU A 14 25.12 11.41 -37.67
C LEU A 14 25.17 10.57 -36.39
N LEU A 15 26.35 10.36 -35.80
CA LEU A 15 26.50 9.66 -34.52
C LEU A 15 25.87 10.44 -33.35
N GLY A 16 25.93 11.77 -33.38
CA GLY A 16 25.26 12.62 -32.38
C GLY A 16 23.74 12.50 -32.40
N GLN A 17 23.14 12.30 -33.57
CA GLN A 17 21.68 12.10 -33.69
C GLN A 17 21.22 10.72 -33.22
N LEU A 18 22.07 9.70 -33.31
CA LEU A 18 21.75 8.35 -32.82
C LEU A 18 21.73 8.26 -31.28
N LEU A 19 22.44 9.15 -30.58
CA LEU A 19 22.43 9.23 -29.11
C LEU A 19 21.23 10.04 -28.55
N ALA A 20 20.52 10.80 -29.39
CA ALA A 20 19.43 11.68 -28.96
C ALA A 20 18.09 10.97 -28.74
N CYS A 21 17.95 9.69 -29.12
CA CYS A 21 16.69 8.94 -29.07
C CYS A 21 16.64 7.80 -28.03
N SER A 22 17.68 7.57 -27.23
CA SER A 22 17.61 6.62 -26.11
C SER A 22 17.02 7.25 -24.85
N GLY A 23 15.96 8.06 -25.00
CA GLY A 23 15.14 8.47 -23.88
C GLY A 23 14.48 7.21 -23.33
N ILE A 24 15.10 6.60 -22.32
CA ILE A 24 14.53 5.45 -21.61
C ILE A 24 13.11 5.88 -21.20
N PRO A 25 12.06 5.18 -21.66
CA PRO A 25 10.72 5.54 -21.31
C PRO A 25 10.62 5.56 -19.78
N ARG A 26 10.07 6.66 -19.22
CA ARG A 26 9.80 6.84 -17.78
C ARG A 26 8.87 5.78 -17.17
N SER A 27 8.51 4.77 -17.95
CA SER A 27 7.64 3.67 -17.63
C SER A 27 8.38 2.44 -17.08
N HIS A 28 9.71 2.41 -17.11
CA HIS A 28 10.49 1.30 -16.56
C HIS A 28 10.98 1.61 -15.14
N TRP A 29 10.53 0.82 -14.18
CA TRP A 29 10.96 0.88 -12.79
C TRP A 29 11.93 -0.29 -12.52
N PRO A 30 13.19 -0.01 -12.15
CA PRO A 30 14.15 -1.07 -11.88
C PRO A 30 13.72 -1.90 -10.66
N ALA A 31 14.27 -3.11 -10.54
CA ALA A 31 14.09 -3.91 -9.34
C ALA A 31 14.56 -3.14 -8.11
N ILE A 32 13.84 -3.29 -6.99
CA ILE A 32 14.20 -2.66 -5.72
C ILE A 32 14.61 -3.76 -4.76
N GLU A 33 15.77 -3.59 -4.14
CA GLU A 33 16.26 -4.45 -3.07
C GLU A 33 16.39 -3.65 -1.78
N GLY A 34 16.21 -4.33 -0.67
CA GLY A 34 16.33 -3.71 0.63
C GLY A 34 16.22 -4.69 1.77
N ARG A 35 16.14 -4.15 2.99
CA ARG A 35 16.01 -4.92 4.22
C ARG A 35 14.97 -4.34 5.16
N VAL A 36 14.32 -5.19 5.94
CA VAL A 36 13.46 -4.80 7.06
C VAL A 36 14.18 -5.14 8.36
N LEU A 37 14.36 -4.13 9.20
CA LEU A 37 15.04 -4.26 10.49
C LEU A 37 14.11 -3.89 11.65
N ASP A 38 14.28 -4.55 12.78
CA ASP A 38 13.69 -4.14 14.04
C ASP A 38 14.41 -2.86 14.49
N LYS A 39 13.63 -1.80 14.75
CA LYS A 39 14.15 -0.46 15.04
C LYS A 39 14.98 -0.41 16.32
N ASP A 40 14.63 -1.21 17.31
CA ASP A 40 15.23 -1.15 18.64
C ASP A 40 16.45 -2.07 18.73
N THR A 41 16.38 -3.24 18.10
CA THR A 41 17.45 -4.24 18.18
C THR A 41 18.41 -4.22 16.99
N GLY A 42 18.02 -3.60 15.87
CA GLY A 42 18.75 -3.64 14.60
C GLY A 42 18.75 -5.02 13.92
N GLN A 43 18.05 -6.01 14.49
CA GLN A 43 17.99 -7.36 13.95
C GLN A 43 17.11 -7.42 12.70
N PRO A 44 17.42 -8.32 11.75
CA PRO A 44 16.56 -8.53 10.58
C PRO A 44 15.18 -9.06 10.98
N VAL A 45 14.14 -8.56 10.31
CA VAL A 45 12.76 -9.04 10.49
C VAL A 45 12.37 -9.93 9.32
N GLY A 46 12.46 -11.25 9.54
CA GLY A 46 12.00 -12.23 8.56
C GLY A 46 10.48 -12.36 8.49
N ASP A 47 10.00 -12.88 7.36
CA ASP A 47 8.58 -13.06 7.07
C ASP A 47 7.73 -11.79 7.18
N ALA A 48 8.34 -10.60 7.04
CA ALA A 48 7.63 -9.34 6.91
C ALA A 48 7.13 -9.19 5.48
N LEU A 49 5.92 -8.66 5.30
CA LEU A 49 5.44 -8.24 3.99
C LEU A 49 6.03 -6.86 3.68
N VAL A 50 6.45 -6.64 2.45
CA VAL A 50 6.83 -5.31 1.95
C VAL A 50 5.92 -4.98 0.78
N VAL A 51 5.04 -4.01 0.97
CA VAL A 51 4.09 -3.55 -0.04
C VAL A 51 4.72 -2.37 -0.76
N ALA A 52 5.03 -2.56 -2.04
CA ALA A 52 5.44 -1.48 -2.94
C ALA A 52 4.20 -0.91 -3.65
N LEU A 53 3.98 0.39 -3.48
CA LEU A 53 2.85 1.11 -4.08
C LEU A 53 3.40 2.13 -5.06
N TRP A 54 3.15 1.92 -6.35
CA TRP A 54 3.51 2.91 -7.35
C TRP A 54 2.42 3.96 -7.41
N LYS A 55 2.73 5.14 -6.87
CA LYS A 55 1.80 6.26 -6.68
C LYS A 55 2.12 7.39 -7.66
N GLY A 56 1.08 8.12 -8.01
CA GLY A 56 1.17 9.35 -8.79
C GLY A 56 -0.04 10.25 -8.55
N VAL A 57 -0.02 11.45 -9.10
CA VAL A 57 -1.16 12.36 -9.10
C VAL A 57 -1.80 12.34 -10.47
N GLY A 58 -3.04 11.89 -10.59
CA GLY A 58 -3.77 11.87 -11.86
C GLY A 58 -4.95 12.84 -11.86
N GLY A 59 -5.29 13.39 -13.03
CA GLY A 59 -6.49 14.21 -13.24
C GLY A 59 -6.65 15.31 -12.18
N TYR A 60 -7.85 15.46 -11.60
CA TYR A 60 -8.26 16.40 -10.55
C TYR A 60 -7.46 16.31 -9.21
N SER A 61 -6.13 16.27 -9.27
CA SER A 61 -5.21 16.21 -8.15
C SER A 61 -5.41 15.03 -7.19
N ARG A 62 -6.02 13.93 -7.66
CA ARG A 62 -6.24 12.74 -6.82
C ARG A 62 -4.99 11.87 -6.84
N ARG A 63 -4.52 11.50 -5.64
CA ARG A 63 -3.48 10.47 -5.51
C ARG A 63 -4.05 9.14 -5.95
N MET A 64 -3.34 8.45 -6.84
CA MET A 64 -3.74 7.16 -7.40
C MET A 64 -2.57 6.20 -7.33
N CYS A 65 -2.86 4.89 -7.24
CA CYS A 65 -1.88 3.87 -7.53
C CYS A 65 -2.18 3.25 -8.89
N PHE A 66 -1.13 3.08 -9.67
CA PHE A 66 -1.23 2.40 -10.96
C PHE A 66 -0.67 0.98 -10.90
N HIS A 67 0.11 0.64 -9.87
CA HIS A 67 0.58 -0.71 -9.61
C HIS A 67 0.81 -0.95 -8.12
N ALA A 68 0.73 -2.21 -7.70
CA ALA A 68 1.15 -2.65 -6.38
C ALA A 68 1.79 -4.03 -6.46
N GLU A 69 2.80 -4.24 -5.63
CA GLU A 69 3.52 -5.49 -5.48
C GLU A 69 3.70 -5.76 -3.99
N THR A 70 3.53 -7.03 -3.58
CA THR A 70 3.75 -7.43 -2.19
C THR A 70 4.70 -8.60 -2.19
N VAL A 71 5.87 -8.41 -1.59
CA VAL A 71 6.85 -9.47 -1.39
C VAL A 71 7.00 -9.78 0.10
N LYS A 72 7.59 -10.92 0.40
CA LYS A 72 7.92 -11.32 1.76
C LYS A 72 9.43 -11.27 1.96
N THR A 73 9.87 -10.81 3.12
CA THR A 73 11.29 -10.86 3.49
C THR A 73 11.72 -12.30 3.79
N ASP A 74 12.97 -12.60 3.48
CA ASP A 74 13.62 -13.84 3.89
C ASP A 74 14.03 -13.82 5.39
N GLU A 75 14.68 -14.88 5.87
CA GLU A 75 15.16 -14.99 7.25
C GLU A 75 16.17 -13.90 7.65
N ASN A 76 16.86 -13.29 6.68
CA ASN A 76 17.79 -12.18 6.88
C ASN A 76 17.11 -10.81 6.72
N GLY A 77 15.77 -10.78 6.65
CA GLY A 77 14.98 -9.56 6.50
C GLY A 77 15.14 -8.92 5.12
N VAL A 78 15.75 -9.59 4.15
CA VAL A 78 15.99 -9.07 2.80
C VAL A 78 14.73 -9.22 1.96
N TYR A 79 14.40 -8.20 1.18
CA TYR A 79 13.33 -8.27 0.18
C TYR A 79 13.86 -7.84 -1.19
N ARG A 80 13.21 -8.37 -2.24
CA ARG A 80 13.43 -7.95 -3.63
C ARG A 80 12.09 -7.78 -4.33
N ILE A 81 11.76 -6.54 -4.68
CA ILE A 81 10.65 -6.19 -5.57
C ILE A 81 11.15 -6.33 -7.02
N PRO A 82 10.51 -7.13 -7.87
CA PRO A 82 10.92 -7.28 -9.26
C PRO A 82 10.83 -5.95 -10.02
N SER A 83 11.60 -5.83 -11.11
CA SER A 83 11.45 -4.71 -12.04
C SER A 83 10.04 -4.73 -12.62
N TRP A 84 9.44 -3.55 -12.76
CA TRP A 84 8.10 -3.42 -13.30
C TRP A 84 8.07 -2.40 -14.44
N PHE A 85 7.33 -2.73 -15.49
CA PHE A 85 7.14 -1.88 -16.65
C PHE A 85 5.67 -1.47 -16.76
N ASN A 86 5.43 -0.15 -16.75
CA ASN A 86 4.10 0.37 -17.00
C ASN A 86 3.72 0.20 -18.47
N LYS A 87 3.04 -0.91 -18.77
CA LYS A 87 2.52 -1.25 -20.11
C LYS A 87 1.49 -0.23 -20.58
N ASP A 88 0.74 0.33 -19.65
CA ASP A 88 -0.24 1.37 -19.91
C ASP A 88 0.47 2.73 -19.94
N LEU A 89 1.15 3.00 -21.07
CA LEU A 89 1.75 4.30 -21.43
C LEU A 89 0.74 5.49 -21.37
N TYR A 90 -0.51 5.22 -21.01
CA TYR A 90 -1.69 6.06 -21.16
C TYR A 90 -1.84 7.21 -20.17
N SER A 91 -0.89 7.43 -19.27
CA SER A 91 -0.98 8.62 -18.43
C SER A 91 0.33 9.38 -18.39
N PRO A 92 0.66 10.10 -19.48
CA PRO A 92 1.49 11.30 -19.36
C PRO A 92 0.93 12.31 -18.32
N TYR A 93 -0.29 12.09 -17.80
CA TYR A 93 -0.95 12.89 -16.78
C TYR A 93 -0.57 12.53 -15.34
N PHE A 94 0.23 11.48 -15.11
CA PHE A 94 0.72 11.22 -13.76
C PHE A 94 1.97 12.06 -13.46
N ASP A 95 1.74 13.18 -12.79
CA ASP A 95 2.82 13.96 -12.19
C ASP A 95 3.27 13.30 -10.87
N ARG A 96 4.52 13.58 -10.49
CA ARG A 96 5.11 13.19 -9.19
C ARG A 96 5.03 11.69 -8.90
N GLN A 97 5.33 10.88 -9.92
CA GLN A 97 5.39 9.44 -9.77
C GLN A 97 6.49 9.05 -8.76
N HIS A 98 6.15 8.17 -7.83
CA HIS A 98 7.07 7.65 -6.83
C HIS A 98 6.61 6.27 -6.36
N ILE A 99 7.50 5.55 -5.71
CA ILE A 99 7.19 4.27 -5.07
C ILE A 99 7.17 4.52 -3.56
N GLU A 100 6.07 4.14 -2.93
CA GLU A 100 5.97 4.11 -1.47
C GLU A 100 6.11 2.66 -1.01
N LEU A 101 7.13 2.41 -0.17
CA LEU A 101 7.36 1.11 0.44
C LEU A 101 6.75 1.12 1.83
N VAL A 102 5.88 0.15 2.11
CA VAL A 102 5.21 0.01 3.40
C VAL A 102 5.41 -1.42 3.92
N PRO A 103 6.31 -1.64 4.90
CA PRO A 103 6.53 -2.95 5.50
C PRO A 103 5.44 -3.28 6.53
N TYR A 104 5.14 -4.57 6.70
CA TYR A 104 4.24 -5.06 7.73
C TYR A 104 4.66 -6.41 8.29
N LYS A 105 4.55 -6.53 9.60
CA LYS A 105 4.66 -7.79 10.33
C LYS A 105 3.69 -7.77 11.48
N ALA A 106 2.99 -8.88 11.72
CA ALA A 106 2.11 -9.01 12.89
C ALA A 106 2.89 -8.76 14.18
N GLY A 107 2.32 -7.99 15.10
CA GLY A 107 2.98 -7.55 16.33
C GLY A 107 4.01 -6.42 16.15
N PHE A 108 4.13 -5.80 14.97
CA PHE A 108 5.02 -4.66 14.73
C PHE A 108 4.30 -3.44 14.16
N ASN A 109 4.85 -2.26 14.42
CA ASN A 109 4.49 -0.96 13.87
C ASN A 109 5.52 -0.51 12.83
N TYR A 110 5.05 0.07 11.74
CA TYR A 110 5.92 0.75 10.79
C TYR A 110 6.34 2.13 11.33
N VAL A 111 7.64 2.41 11.34
CA VAL A 111 8.21 3.66 11.88
C VAL A 111 9.03 4.44 10.85
N GLY A 112 8.91 4.11 9.57
CA GLY A 112 9.62 4.77 8.47
C GLY A 112 10.79 3.95 7.91
N GLY A 113 11.47 4.51 6.91
CA GLY A 113 12.60 3.89 6.25
C GLY A 113 13.54 4.92 5.62
N VAL A 114 14.78 4.50 5.34
CA VAL A 114 15.81 5.31 4.68
C VAL A 114 16.57 4.39 3.73
N GLU A 115 16.72 4.79 2.46
CA GLU A 115 17.60 4.15 1.48
C GLU A 115 17.47 2.61 1.40
N GLY A 116 16.27 2.11 1.13
CA GLY A 116 16.01 0.65 1.00
C GLY A 116 15.95 -0.10 2.34
N ILE A 117 16.32 0.53 3.47
CA ILE A 117 16.11 -0.02 4.80
C ILE A 117 14.77 0.46 5.34
N GLN A 118 13.93 -0.48 5.74
CA GLN A 118 12.64 -0.24 6.36
C GLN A 118 12.70 -0.64 7.83
N TYR A 119 12.13 0.18 8.71
CA TYR A 119 12.15 -0.09 10.14
C TYR A 119 10.77 -0.45 10.66
N LEU A 120 10.72 -1.56 11.38
CA LEU A 120 9.57 -2.01 12.15
C LEU A 120 9.91 -1.94 13.64
N LYS A 121 8.99 -1.51 14.49
CA LYS A 121 9.14 -1.53 15.94
C LYS A 121 8.12 -2.49 16.55
N LYS A 122 8.50 -3.30 17.54
CA LYS A 122 7.52 -4.16 18.24
C LYS A 122 6.41 -3.31 18.85
N PHE A 123 5.18 -3.81 18.76
CA PHE A 123 4.02 -3.17 19.32
C PHE A 123 3.90 -3.51 20.82
N GLU A 124 3.74 -2.49 21.67
CA GLU A 124 3.68 -2.62 23.14
C GLU A 124 2.38 -2.06 23.74
N GLY A 125 1.36 -1.79 22.91
CA GLY A 125 0.08 -1.24 23.35
C GLY A 125 -0.98 -2.30 23.68
N SER A 126 -2.19 -1.81 23.93
CA SER A 126 -3.40 -2.61 24.11
C SER A 126 -3.94 -3.20 22.81
N SER A 127 -4.89 -4.13 22.94
CA SER A 127 -5.62 -4.73 21.83
C SER A 127 -6.33 -3.67 20.95
N SER A 128 -7.00 -2.69 21.55
CA SER A 128 -7.68 -1.62 20.82
C SER A 128 -6.73 -0.66 20.12
N GLU A 129 -5.60 -0.31 20.75
CA GLU A 129 -4.54 0.46 20.10
C GLU A 129 -3.93 -0.30 18.91
N ARG A 130 -3.85 -1.65 19.00
CA ARG A 130 -3.40 -2.46 17.87
C ARG A 130 -4.38 -2.39 16.72
N ILE A 131 -5.68 -2.54 16.99
CA ILE A 131 -6.73 -2.41 15.97
C ILE A 131 -6.71 -1.04 15.29
N ALA A 132 -6.55 0.04 16.06
CA ALA A 132 -6.38 1.38 15.52
C ALA A 132 -5.16 1.47 14.58
N THR A 133 -4.03 0.89 15.00
CA THR A 133 -2.81 0.84 14.19
C THR A 133 -3.00 0.04 12.89
N LEU A 134 -3.71 -1.10 12.94
CA LEU A 134 -4.03 -1.89 11.75
C LEU A 134 -4.94 -1.12 10.78
N ASN A 135 -5.87 -0.31 11.29
CA ASN A 135 -6.72 0.57 10.47
C ASN A 135 -5.90 1.67 9.80
N ASP A 136 -4.95 2.27 10.51
CA ASP A 136 -4.01 3.23 9.94
C ASP A 136 -3.16 2.61 8.84
N TYR A 137 -2.66 1.39 9.06
CA TYR A 137 -1.92 0.64 8.05
C TYR A 137 -2.78 0.33 6.81
N LYS A 138 -4.02 -0.10 7.01
CA LYS A 138 -5.01 -0.30 5.94
C LYS A 138 -5.21 0.99 5.14
N ARG A 139 -5.29 2.15 5.78
CA ARG A 139 -5.41 3.45 5.12
C ARG A 139 -4.15 3.84 4.34
N LEU A 140 -2.97 3.68 4.94
CA LEU A 140 -1.67 3.99 4.33
C LEU A 140 -1.45 3.20 3.03
N THR A 141 -1.86 1.94 3.06
CA THR A 141 -1.78 1.01 1.93
C THR A 141 -3.04 0.96 1.07
N SER A 142 -4.04 1.79 1.37
CA SER A 142 -5.27 1.84 0.57
C SER A 142 -4.96 2.48 -0.76
N CYS A 143 -5.40 1.82 -1.84
CA CYS A 143 -5.27 2.42 -3.14
C CYS A 143 -6.31 1.93 -4.13
N TYR A 144 -6.78 2.86 -4.96
CA TYR A 144 -7.62 2.51 -6.08
C TYR A 144 -6.74 2.02 -7.24
N ILE A 145 -6.78 0.71 -7.46
CA ILE A 145 -6.00 0.01 -8.49
C ILE A 145 -7.00 -0.59 -9.47
N LYS A 146 -6.78 -0.42 -10.77
CA LYS A 146 -7.63 -1.03 -11.82
C LYS A 146 -7.16 -2.44 -12.18
N ASP A 147 -5.85 -2.61 -12.28
CA ASP A 147 -5.18 -3.85 -12.65
C ASP A 147 -5.49 -5.00 -11.68
N VAL A 148 -5.75 -6.18 -12.23
CA VAL A 148 -6.14 -7.38 -11.47
C VAL A 148 -4.95 -7.99 -10.75
N GLU A 149 -3.77 -7.98 -11.35
CA GLU A 149 -2.54 -8.53 -10.76
C GLU A 149 -2.17 -7.75 -9.50
N SER A 150 -2.12 -6.42 -9.61
CA SER A 150 -1.88 -5.50 -8.50
C SER A 150 -2.91 -5.65 -7.37
N LYS A 151 -4.19 -5.91 -7.69
CA LYS A 151 -5.21 -6.21 -6.66
C LYS A 151 -4.90 -7.50 -5.90
N ARG A 152 -4.47 -8.56 -6.59
CA ARG A 152 -4.06 -9.82 -5.94
C ARG A 152 -2.85 -9.61 -5.04
N ASN A 153 -1.91 -8.77 -5.44
CA ASN A 153 -0.76 -8.43 -4.60
C ASN A 153 -1.17 -7.70 -3.31
N ILE A 154 -2.18 -6.83 -3.36
CA ILE A 154 -2.72 -6.18 -2.16
C ILE A 154 -3.53 -7.16 -1.29
N TYR A 155 -4.23 -8.13 -1.89
CA TYR A 155 -5.01 -9.13 -1.15
C TYR A 155 -4.16 -9.88 -0.11
N ILE A 156 -2.92 -10.25 -0.42
CA ILE A 156 -2.00 -10.93 0.52
C ILE A 156 -1.84 -10.13 1.81
N LYS A 157 -1.65 -8.81 1.69
CA LYS A 157 -1.53 -7.89 2.81
C LYS A 157 -2.87 -7.73 3.54
N ASP A 158 -3.99 -7.54 2.83
CA ASP A 158 -5.30 -7.40 3.48
C ASP A 158 -5.70 -8.66 4.25
N LEU A 159 -5.37 -9.85 3.75
CA LEU A 159 -5.55 -11.11 4.45
C LEU A 159 -4.72 -11.17 5.73
N ALA A 160 -3.42 -10.81 5.67
CA ALA A 160 -2.56 -10.82 6.84
C ALA A 160 -3.04 -9.85 7.95
N LEU A 161 -3.49 -8.65 7.57
CA LEU A 161 -4.09 -7.69 8.50
C LEU A 161 -5.38 -8.24 9.12
N CYS A 162 -6.23 -8.89 8.32
CA CYS A 162 -7.47 -9.50 8.81
C CYS A 162 -7.19 -10.63 9.80
N GLU A 163 -6.23 -11.49 9.52
CA GLU A 163 -5.84 -12.59 10.41
C GLU A 163 -5.24 -12.09 11.73
N GLU A 164 -4.48 -10.99 11.72
CA GLU A 164 -4.04 -10.37 12.97
C GLU A 164 -5.22 -9.71 13.71
N ALA A 165 -6.06 -8.94 13.01
CA ALA A 165 -7.22 -8.28 13.59
C ALA A 165 -8.17 -9.28 14.29
N LYS A 166 -8.39 -10.47 13.70
CA LYS A 166 -9.18 -11.54 14.33
C LYS A 166 -8.62 -11.98 15.68
N LYS A 167 -7.29 -12.00 15.83
CA LYS A 167 -6.60 -12.45 17.06
C LYS A 167 -6.61 -11.38 18.14
N VAL A 168 -6.48 -10.11 17.74
CA VAL A 168 -6.36 -9.01 18.69
C VAL A 168 -7.68 -8.35 19.01
N ALA A 169 -8.76 -8.55 18.24
CA ALA A 169 -10.06 -7.92 18.53
C ALA A 169 -10.74 -8.58 19.75
N ILE A 170 -10.76 -7.87 20.89
CA ILE A 170 -11.31 -8.40 22.15
C ILE A 170 -12.64 -7.71 22.47
N THR A 171 -12.63 -6.37 22.47
CA THR A 171 -13.79 -5.57 22.85
C THR A 171 -14.87 -5.58 21.77
N ALA A 172 -16.09 -5.15 22.12
CA ALA A 172 -17.17 -4.99 21.14
C ALA A 172 -16.80 -3.98 20.03
N GLU A 173 -16.12 -2.89 20.39
CA GLU A 173 -15.63 -1.89 19.44
C GLU A 173 -14.56 -2.46 18.50
N ASP A 174 -13.62 -3.26 19.01
CA ASP A 174 -12.62 -3.92 18.16
C ASP A 174 -13.27 -4.87 17.15
N LYS A 175 -14.29 -5.61 17.59
CA LYS A 175 -15.06 -6.53 16.74
C LYS A 175 -15.81 -5.78 15.64
N TYR A 176 -16.30 -4.57 15.91
CA TYR A 176 -16.87 -3.71 14.88
C TYR A 176 -15.82 -3.34 13.82
N HIS A 177 -14.62 -2.94 14.23
CA HIS A 177 -13.53 -2.67 13.30
C HIS A 177 -13.11 -3.92 12.49
N LEU A 178 -13.13 -5.10 13.11
CA LEU A 178 -12.84 -6.37 12.44
C LEU A 178 -13.77 -6.62 11.23
N ILE A 179 -15.03 -6.19 11.28
CA ILE A 179 -15.97 -6.27 10.13
C ILE A 179 -15.38 -5.56 8.91
N GLY A 180 -14.70 -4.42 9.10
CA GLY A 180 -14.06 -3.66 8.03
C GLY A 180 -12.82 -4.35 7.42
N PHE A 181 -12.13 -5.21 8.17
CA PHE A 181 -11.04 -6.04 7.62
C PHE A 181 -11.60 -7.23 6.86
N LEU A 182 -12.60 -7.91 7.43
CA LEU A 182 -13.31 -9.02 6.78
C LEU A 182 -13.91 -8.57 5.45
N TYR A 183 -14.59 -7.43 5.42
CA TYR A 183 -15.16 -6.87 4.21
C TYR A 183 -14.11 -6.71 3.10
N ASN A 184 -12.93 -6.18 3.41
CA ASN A 184 -11.87 -6.00 2.41
C ASN A 184 -11.44 -7.33 1.79
N VAL A 185 -11.15 -8.34 2.62
CA VAL A 185 -10.78 -9.69 2.17
C VAL A 185 -11.90 -10.29 1.31
N GLU A 186 -13.14 -10.18 1.76
CA GLU A 186 -14.32 -10.71 1.06
C GLU A 186 -14.61 -10.01 -0.27
N VAL A 187 -14.25 -8.73 -0.45
CA VAL A 187 -14.37 -8.05 -1.73
C VAL A 187 -13.49 -8.74 -2.79
N TYR A 188 -12.30 -9.22 -2.43
CA TYR A 188 -11.44 -9.95 -3.35
C TYR A 188 -11.95 -11.38 -3.61
N GLU A 189 -12.45 -12.05 -2.57
CA GLU A 189 -12.87 -13.45 -2.65
C GLU A 189 -14.24 -13.64 -3.31
N PHE A 190 -15.19 -12.75 -3.02
CA PHE A 190 -16.60 -12.92 -3.36
C PHE A 190 -17.19 -11.75 -4.16
N GLY A 191 -16.43 -10.67 -4.34
CA GLY A 191 -16.92 -9.44 -4.95
C GLY A 191 -17.71 -8.54 -3.99
N SER A 192 -17.86 -7.27 -4.36
CA SER A 192 -18.40 -6.23 -3.49
C SER A 192 -19.83 -6.49 -3.01
N LYS A 193 -20.71 -7.01 -3.88
CA LYS A 193 -22.12 -7.24 -3.52
C LYS A 193 -22.28 -8.21 -2.36
N LEU A 194 -21.62 -9.37 -2.43
CA LEU A 194 -21.72 -10.39 -1.38
C LEU A 194 -20.96 -9.97 -0.11
N ALA A 195 -19.80 -9.33 -0.26
CA ALA A 195 -19.06 -8.77 0.87
C ALA A 195 -19.90 -7.75 1.66
N THR A 196 -20.60 -6.84 0.97
CA THR A 196 -21.51 -5.86 1.60
C THR A 196 -22.64 -6.56 2.36
N GLN A 197 -23.30 -7.55 1.75
CA GLN A 197 -24.38 -8.29 2.41
C GLN A 197 -23.90 -8.98 3.70
N ARG A 198 -22.72 -9.60 3.68
CA ARG A 198 -22.14 -10.25 4.86
C ARG A 198 -21.71 -9.25 5.92
N ALA A 199 -21.12 -8.12 5.54
CA ALA A 199 -20.75 -7.06 6.47
C ALA A 199 -21.97 -6.48 7.18
N LEU A 200 -23.06 -6.20 6.43
CA LEU A 200 -24.32 -5.73 7.01
C LEU A 200 -24.94 -6.76 7.96
N LYS A 201 -24.93 -8.04 7.59
CA LYS A 201 -25.41 -9.12 8.46
C LYS A 201 -24.64 -9.18 9.78
N ARG A 202 -23.30 -9.15 9.73
CA ARG A 202 -22.45 -9.13 10.94
C ARG A 202 -22.72 -7.90 11.79
N ALA A 203 -22.90 -6.73 11.17
CA ALA A 203 -23.19 -5.49 11.88
C ALA A 203 -24.57 -5.51 12.56
N SER A 204 -25.57 -6.17 11.96
CA SER A 204 -26.89 -6.34 12.60
C SER A 204 -26.90 -7.40 13.71
N GLU A 205 -25.99 -8.36 13.67
CA GLU A 205 -25.87 -9.43 14.67
C GLU A 205 -24.98 -9.04 15.85
N SER A 206 -24.04 -8.10 15.65
CA SER A 206 -23.35 -7.48 16.78
C SER A 206 -24.38 -6.67 17.56
N GLU A 207 -24.56 -6.96 18.86
CA GLU A 207 -25.37 -6.19 19.83
C GLU A 207 -24.87 -4.74 20.04
N TYR A 208 -24.09 -4.23 19.12
CA TYR A 208 -23.59 -2.87 19.13
C TYR A 208 -24.75 -1.94 18.76
N GLU A 209 -25.27 -1.20 19.73
CA GLU A 209 -26.09 -0.03 19.44
C GLU A 209 -25.23 0.90 18.58
N LEU A 210 -25.55 0.96 17.28
CA LEU A 210 -24.93 1.92 16.39
C LEU A 210 -25.07 3.29 17.06
N PRO A 211 -24.01 4.10 17.16
CA PRO A 211 -24.12 5.41 17.75
C PRO A 211 -25.25 6.13 17.04
N GLU A 212 -26.21 6.66 17.81
CA GLU A 212 -27.30 7.45 17.25
C GLU A 212 -26.69 8.62 16.48
N CYS A 213 -26.56 8.44 15.16
CA CYS A 213 -26.06 9.49 14.29
C CYS A 213 -27.18 10.54 14.23
N SER A 214 -27.06 11.55 15.09
CA SER A 214 -27.97 12.69 15.15
C SER A 214 -28.17 13.25 13.75
N SER A 215 -29.40 13.13 13.25
CA SER A 215 -29.78 13.39 11.86
C SER A 215 -29.74 14.88 11.45
N THR A 216 -29.21 15.77 12.30
CA THR A 216 -29.35 17.22 12.15
C THR A 216 -28.04 17.97 11.89
N THR A 217 -26.88 17.31 11.89
CA THR A 217 -25.61 18.02 11.63
C THR A 217 -24.89 17.48 10.39
N SER A 218 -24.77 18.37 9.40
CA SER A 218 -23.91 18.31 8.20
C SER A 218 -22.84 17.18 8.20
N ILE A 219 -22.88 16.39 7.12
CA ILE A 219 -22.19 15.12 6.77
C ILE A 219 -20.66 15.05 7.03
N ARG A 220 -20.01 16.08 7.57
CA ARG A 220 -18.53 16.15 7.66
C ARG A 220 -17.91 15.99 9.05
N THR A 221 -18.66 15.89 10.14
CA THR A 221 -18.07 15.73 11.47
C THR A 221 -18.73 14.61 12.27
N GLY A 222 -18.05 13.46 12.26
CA GLY A 222 -18.06 12.32 13.18
C GLY A 222 -19.28 12.10 14.08
N CYS A 223 -19.95 10.95 13.90
CA CYS A 223 -20.71 10.34 14.99
C CYS A 223 -19.72 10.08 16.14
N ARG A 224 -19.88 10.77 17.28
CA ARG A 224 -19.09 10.52 18.49
C ARG A 224 -19.74 9.35 19.24
N TYR A 225 -18.93 8.39 19.67
CA TYR A 225 -19.38 7.33 20.56
C TYR A 225 -19.79 7.93 21.91
N LYS A 226 -20.99 7.62 22.38
CA LYS A 226 -21.32 7.72 23.80
C LYS A 226 -20.70 6.48 24.45
N VAL A 227 -19.66 6.67 25.25
CA VAL A 227 -19.17 5.61 26.14
C VAL A 227 -20.22 5.49 27.26
N PRO A 228 -20.73 4.29 27.58
CA PRO A 228 -21.59 4.10 28.73
C PRO A 228 -20.84 4.57 29.99
N GLU A 229 -21.48 5.40 30.82
CA GLU A 229 -20.96 5.70 32.16
C GLU A 229 -21.10 4.43 33.01
N GLU A 230 -19.99 3.91 33.54
CA GLU A 230 -19.96 2.84 34.56
C GLU A 230 -20.41 3.35 35.93
#